data_AF-A0A133PK36-F1
#
_entry.id   AF-A0A133PK36-F1
#
_cell.length_a   1.000
_cell.length_b   1.000
_cell.length_c   1.000
_cell.angle_alpha   90.00
_cell.angle_beta   90.00
_cell.angle_gamma   90.00
#
_symmetry.space_group_name_H-M   'P 1'
#
loop_
_entity.id
_entity.type
_entity.pdbx_description
1 polymer ?
#
loop_
_entity_poly.entity_id
_entity_poly.type
_entity_poly.pdbx_seq_one_letter_code
_entity_poly.pdbx_strand_id
1 'polypeptide(L)'
;MSFFRTLPTKLSFNTSEKIQIANAELTSGDFALAIDVLNAQDSFVTNIEFAVKFKSIERSYLFNGREFYFQQAVNIAPFTRYFLDPFILDERFHEARAIDIYISKYTADGKNITCGDKKFEINLPVIPEKKRAQIKETLGDGIKTYGENQMDFWRCACGFINENETSECEFCGRNKSFVLNNLTEPLINSKILNVIENTRTTDGINLKTLETHLTQTNLSKIAPTTESLKFDRTNEEAPKKPRSIPWKKIFFTLVFLIFLSIVSIFALNIVKKERNASKIEDARGLALSGNYHQALEMYNSATKDKTSPEILNEMEKLKKLVASDESFQRASSYFEEGDYIDAAYNYKKVIQEDEKNYKSAQDKLLSIENIILNEVKSSYATNRTDALLLLNSYLNVVPESAKAARLKREIESANSLQGDENQKENFEKEESDKDAAETAKKASDLLHTYRTVVTEKANLRAEPSVDSNLVKILEKGTELYVLDTKIEQGQRIWCHVEVKNAISQDTIKGWISNKTLN
;
A
#
# COMPACT_ATOMS: atom_id res chain seq x y z
N MET A 1 -53.60 41.51 35.42
CA MET A 1 -52.45 41.08 36.26
C MET A 1 -51.18 41.61 35.61
N SER A 2 -50.35 42.37 36.33
CA SER A 2 -49.06 42.80 35.77
C SER A 2 -48.17 41.57 35.61
N PHE A 3 -47.56 41.41 34.44
CA PHE A 3 -46.61 40.32 34.21
C PHE A 3 -45.44 40.47 35.19
N PHE A 4 -45.09 39.41 35.92
CA PHE A 4 -43.90 39.40 36.78
C PHE A 4 -42.65 39.45 35.90
N ARG A 5 -42.07 40.63 35.77
CA ARG A 5 -40.90 40.89 34.90
C ARG A 5 -39.62 40.74 35.69
N THR A 6 -38.63 40.04 35.14
CA THR A 6 -37.31 39.84 35.75
C THR A 6 -36.22 40.36 34.83
N LEU A 7 -35.14 40.86 35.40
CA LEU A 7 -33.91 41.22 34.70
C LEU A 7 -33.01 39.97 34.50
N PRO A 8 -32.00 40.03 33.62
CA PRO A 8 -31.00 38.98 33.49
C PRO A 8 -30.32 38.62 34.81
N THR A 9 -30.05 37.34 35.00
CA THR A 9 -29.28 36.81 36.12
C THR A 9 -27.81 37.11 35.92
N LYS A 10 -27.16 37.64 36.95
CA LYS A 10 -25.71 37.76 36.99
C LYS A 10 -25.12 36.52 37.63
N LEU A 11 -24.26 35.81 36.91
CA LEU A 11 -23.56 34.63 37.38
C LEU A 11 -22.12 35.00 37.69
N SER A 12 -21.68 34.78 38.93
CA SER A 12 -20.26 34.81 39.29
C SER A 12 -19.70 33.38 39.32
N PHE A 13 -18.51 33.18 38.75
CA PHE A 13 -17.94 31.84 38.60
C PHE A 13 -16.41 31.88 38.51
N ASN A 14 -15.80 30.69 38.54
CA ASN A 14 -14.40 30.48 38.23
C ASN A 14 -14.31 29.39 37.16
N THR A 15 -13.59 29.65 36.07
CA THR A 15 -13.48 28.75 34.92
C THR A 15 -12.83 27.42 35.24
N SER A 16 -12.04 27.34 36.32
CA SER A 16 -11.44 26.09 36.77
C SER A 16 -12.44 25.14 37.44
N GLU A 17 -13.60 25.65 37.88
CA GLU A 17 -14.64 24.85 38.52
C GLU A 17 -15.38 23.99 37.49
N LYS A 18 -15.49 22.69 37.79
CA LYS A 18 -16.13 21.70 36.92
C LYS A 18 -17.62 21.53 37.19
N ILE A 19 -18.12 22.05 38.32
CA ILE A 19 -19.55 22.14 38.61
C ILE A 19 -19.97 23.59 38.37
N GLN A 20 -20.94 23.80 37.49
CA GLN A 20 -21.30 25.15 37.05
C GLN A 20 -22.80 25.35 36.96
N ILE A 21 -23.25 26.60 37.12
CA ILE A 21 -24.64 26.99 36.90
C ILE A 21 -24.85 27.20 35.41
N ALA A 22 -25.70 26.38 34.80
CA ALA A 22 -26.03 26.50 33.38
C ALA A 22 -27.05 27.63 33.14
N ASN A 23 -28.03 27.72 34.04
CA ASN A 23 -29.12 28.68 34.01
C ASN A 23 -29.63 28.91 35.44
N ALA A 24 -30.07 30.13 35.75
CA ALA A 24 -30.75 30.45 37.01
C ALA A 24 -31.74 31.59 36.78
N GLU A 25 -32.96 31.47 37.30
CA GLU A 25 -34.01 32.47 37.12
C GLU A 25 -35.06 32.46 38.22
N LEU A 26 -35.65 33.63 38.48
CA LEU A 26 -36.86 33.75 39.30
C LEU A 26 -38.07 33.31 38.50
N THR A 27 -39.03 32.66 39.16
CA THR A 27 -40.26 32.15 38.57
C THR A 27 -41.49 32.94 39.03
N SER A 28 -42.53 32.98 38.21
CA SER A 28 -43.84 33.52 38.54
C SER A 28 -44.78 32.42 39.09
N GLY A 29 -45.83 32.81 39.83
CA GLY A 29 -46.71 31.86 40.53
C GLY A 29 -46.26 31.65 41.98
N ASP A 30 -45.53 30.56 42.24
CA ASP A 30 -45.05 30.17 43.58
C ASP A 30 -43.83 30.99 44.06
N PHE A 31 -43.37 31.92 43.24
CA PHE A 31 -42.25 32.82 43.51
C PHE A 31 -41.01 32.07 44.04
N ALA A 32 -40.41 31.28 43.14
CA ALA A 32 -39.29 30.41 43.45
C ALA A 32 -38.03 30.75 42.64
N LEU A 33 -36.88 30.32 43.15
CA LEU A 33 -35.60 30.33 42.45
C LEU A 33 -35.38 28.97 41.75
N ALA A 34 -35.28 28.99 40.43
CA ALA A 34 -35.06 27.82 39.59
C ALA A 34 -33.63 27.80 39.04
N ILE A 35 -32.92 26.67 39.15
CA ILE A 35 -31.49 26.56 38.81
C ILE A 35 -31.23 25.28 38.01
N ASP A 36 -30.46 25.39 36.92
CA ASP A 36 -29.81 24.26 36.23
C ASP A 36 -28.33 24.21 36.62
N VAL A 37 -27.86 23.01 36.93
CA VAL A 37 -26.45 22.73 37.23
C VAL A 37 -25.89 21.80 36.16
N LEU A 38 -24.62 22.02 35.78
CA LEU A 38 -23.83 21.10 34.98
C LEU A 38 -22.78 20.46 35.85
N ASN A 39 -22.68 19.13 35.80
CA ASN A 39 -21.59 18.39 36.39
C ASN A 39 -20.62 17.93 35.29
N ALA A 40 -19.44 18.56 35.17
CA ALA A 40 -18.38 18.15 34.25
C ALA A 40 -17.28 17.31 34.93
N GLN A 41 -17.58 16.71 36.08
CA GLN A 41 -16.69 15.78 36.79
C GLN A 41 -17.03 14.33 36.46
N ASP A 42 -16.09 13.44 36.76
CA ASP A 42 -16.26 11.99 36.69
C ASP A 42 -17.02 11.38 37.90
N SER A 43 -17.46 12.22 38.85
CA SER A 43 -18.12 11.80 40.08
C SER A 43 -19.51 12.38 40.28
N PHE A 44 -20.29 11.74 41.15
CA PHE A 44 -21.62 12.22 41.51
C PHE A 44 -21.52 13.42 42.46
N VAL A 45 -22.34 14.44 42.20
CA VAL A 45 -22.59 15.51 43.16
C VAL A 45 -23.82 15.15 43.99
N THR A 46 -23.64 15.14 45.31
CA THR A 46 -24.65 14.67 46.28
C THR A 46 -25.31 15.81 47.07
N ASN A 47 -24.70 16.98 47.03
CA ASN A 47 -25.19 18.17 47.72
C ASN A 47 -24.60 19.41 47.04
N ILE A 48 -25.35 20.50 46.99
CA ILE A 48 -24.89 21.77 46.43
C ILE A 48 -25.49 22.94 47.20
N GLU A 49 -24.69 23.97 47.42
CA GLU A 49 -25.04 25.22 48.10
C GLU A 49 -24.79 26.40 47.15
N PHE A 50 -25.78 27.27 47.03
CA PHE A 50 -25.72 28.50 46.27
C PHE A 50 -25.79 29.69 47.20
N ALA A 51 -25.07 30.74 46.83
CA ALA A 51 -25.15 32.03 47.50
C ALA A 51 -25.73 33.06 46.52
N VAL A 52 -26.80 33.74 46.97
CA VAL A 52 -27.65 34.57 46.12
C VAL A 52 -27.85 35.94 46.74
N LYS A 53 -27.68 37.00 45.94
CA LYS A 53 -28.14 38.36 46.26
C LYS A 53 -29.29 38.73 45.34
N PHE A 54 -30.24 39.49 45.86
CA PHE A 54 -31.44 39.89 45.13
C PHE A 54 -31.42 41.38 44.82
N LYS A 55 -31.98 41.77 43.68
CA LYS A 55 -32.10 43.18 43.25
C LYS A 55 -33.53 43.52 42.86
N SER A 56 -33.92 44.78 43.08
CA SER A 56 -35.18 45.34 42.58
C SER A 56 -35.17 45.57 41.07
N ILE A 57 -36.28 46.05 40.50
CA ILE A 57 -36.36 46.37 39.06
C ILE A 57 -35.41 47.53 38.69
N GLU A 58 -35.13 48.42 39.64
CA GLU A 58 -34.16 49.53 39.52
C GLU A 58 -32.70 49.08 39.67
N ARG A 59 -32.46 47.76 39.81
CA ARG A 59 -31.13 47.14 40.01
C ARG A 59 -30.47 47.44 41.36
N SER A 60 -31.19 48.07 42.29
CA SER A 60 -30.74 48.26 43.67
C SER A 60 -30.73 46.93 44.42
N TYR A 61 -29.69 46.68 45.22
CA TYR A 61 -29.65 45.49 46.05
C TYR A 61 -30.73 45.53 47.12
N LEU A 62 -31.53 44.47 47.21
CA LEU A 62 -32.42 44.23 48.33
C LEU A 62 -31.62 43.78 49.56
N PHE A 63 -32.20 43.96 50.74
CA PHE A 63 -31.61 43.52 52.01
C PHE A 63 -30.17 44.02 52.23
N ASN A 64 -29.87 45.25 51.79
CA ASN A 64 -28.53 45.85 51.86
C ASN A 64 -27.43 45.00 51.18
N GLY A 65 -27.79 44.20 50.17
CA GLY A 65 -26.85 43.34 49.44
C GLY A 65 -26.39 42.10 50.21
N ARG A 66 -27.13 41.69 51.24
CA ARG A 66 -26.89 40.45 51.99
C ARG A 66 -26.97 39.21 51.07
N GLU A 67 -26.06 38.26 51.27
CA GLU A 67 -26.13 36.93 50.64
C GLU A 67 -27.05 36.00 51.40
N PHE A 68 -27.87 35.27 50.66
CA PHE A 68 -28.74 34.20 51.14
C PHE A 68 -28.23 32.87 50.59
N TYR A 69 -28.20 31.84 51.44
CA TYR A 69 -27.66 30.53 51.09
C TYR A 69 -28.80 29.54 50.89
N PHE A 70 -28.78 28.84 49.76
CA PHE A 70 -29.77 27.82 49.39
C PHE A 70 -29.04 26.51 49.16
N GLN A 71 -29.44 25.46 49.87
CA GLN A 71 -28.78 24.16 49.79
C GLN A 71 -29.80 23.06 49.48
N GLN A 72 -29.40 22.10 48.63
CA GLN A 72 -30.23 20.94 48.32
C GLN A 72 -29.38 19.67 48.21
N ALA A 73 -29.88 18.58 48.80
CA ALA A 73 -29.38 17.24 48.54
C ALA A 73 -29.78 16.80 47.12
N VAL A 74 -28.82 16.36 46.34
CA VAL A 74 -28.98 16.08 44.90
C VAL A 74 -28.34 14.75 44.54
N ASN A 75 -28.58 14.26 43.32
CA ASN A 75 -27.90 13.09 42.78
C ASN A 75 -27.49 13.35 41.33
N ILE A 76 -26.57 14.29 41.14
CA ILE A 76 -26.17 14.75 39.80
C ILE A 76 -25.10 13.82 39.26
N ALA A 77 -25.44 13.03 38.24
CA ALA A 77 -24.52 12.10 37.62
C ALA A 77 -23.38 12.82 36.86
N PRO A 78 -22.22 12.16 36.67
CA PRO A 78 -21.12 12.64 35.84
C PRO A 78 -21.59 13.08 34.45
N PHE A 79 -21.11 14.24 33.97
CA PHE A 79 -21.40 14.78 32.63
C PHE A 79 -22.90 14.95 32.32
N THR A 80 -23.70 15.32 33.32
CA THR A 80 -25.14 15.59 33.15
C THR A 80 -25.52 17.02 33.49
N ARG A 81 -26.60 17.50 32.87
CA ARG A 81 -27.34 18.69 33.29
C ARG A 81 -28.41 18.23 34.27
N TYR A 82 -28.59 18.97 35.35
CA TYR A 82 -29.60 18.67 36.36
C TYR A 82 -30.38 19.94 36.72
N PHE A 83 -31.70 19.87 36.57
CA PHE A 83 -32.65 20.85 37.03
C PHE A 83 -32.98 20.57 38.51
N LEU A 84 -32.69 21.55 39.37
CA LEU A 84 -32.99 21.47 40.79
C LEU A 84 -34.47 21.70 41.06
N ASP A 85 -34.98 21.09 42.13
CA ASP A 85 -36.32 21.46 42.58
C ASP A 85 -36.32 22.95 42.97
N PRO A 86 -37.23 23.76 42.41
CA PRO A 86 -37.20 25.21 42.65
C PRO A 86 -37.32 25.56 44.14
N PHE A 87 -36.45 26.45 44.61
CA PHE A 87 -36.46 26.93 45.99
C PHE A 87 -37.55 27.98 46.16
N ILE A 88 -38.61 27.67 46.91
CA ILE A 88 -39.68 28.62 47.21
C ILE A 88 -39.10 29.76 48.06
N LEU A 89 -39.31 31.00 47.62
CA LEU A 89 -38.84 32.18 48.33
C LEU A 89 -39.96 32.73 49.22
N ASP A 90 -39.58 33.29 50.37
CA ASP A 90 -40.55 33.94 51.25
C ASP A 90 -41.06 35.28 50.68
N GLU A 91 -42.17 35.77 51.24
CA GLU A 91 -42.85 37.00 50.79
C GLU A 91 -41.95 38.24 50.80
N ARG A 92 -40.90 38.29 51.63
CA ARG A 92 -40.02 39.47 51.71
C ARG A 92 -39.23 39.65 50.42
N PHE A 93 -39.05 38.59 49.63
CA PHE A 93 -38.38 38.68 48.35
C PHE A 93 -39.29 39.18 47.22
N HIS A 94 -40.59 39.47 47.43
CA HIS A 94 -41.55 39.78 46.34
C HIS A 94 -41.15 40.94 45.40
N GLU A 95 -40.28 41.86 45.86
CA GLU A 95 -39.71 42.95 45.04
C GLU A 95 -38.49 42.52 44.21
N ALA A 96 -38.01 41.28 44.36
CA ALA A 96 -36.87 40.76 43.62
C ALA A 96 -37.21 40.60 42.14
N ARG A 97 -36.31 41.13 41.31
CA ARG A 97 -36.43 41.16 39.85
C ARG A 97 -35.16 40.68 39.19
N ALA A 98 -34.02 40.69 39.88
CA ALA A 98 -32.78 40.07 39.41
C ALA A 98 -32.09 39.33 40.55
N ILE A 99 -31.19 38.42 40.18
CA ILE A 99 -30.35 37.69 41.11
C ILE A 99 -28.88 37.77 40.67
N ASP A 100 -27.99 37.89 41.66
CA ASP A 100 -26.57 37.62 41.50
C ASP A 100 -26.29 36.31 42.24
N ILE A 101 -25.79 35.29 41.53
CA ILE A 101 -25.68 33.93 42.04
C ILE A 101 -24.32 33.31 41.75
N TYR A 102 -23.86 32.46 42.65
CA TYR A 102 -22.70 31.58 42.48
C TYR A 102 -22.87 30.31 43.32
N ILE A 103 -22.10 29.28 43.00
CA ILE A 103 -21.98 28.07 43.84
C ILE A 103 -20.98 28.38 44.94
N SER A 104 -21.39 28.29 46.20
CA SER A 104 -20.49 28.48 47.34
C SER A 104 -19.80 27.17 47.72
N LYS A 105 -20.56 26.06 47.73
CA LYS A 105 -20.06 24.74 48.12
C LYS A 105 -20.78 23.62 47.38
N TYR A 106 -20.13 22.48 47.25
CA TYR A 106 -20.77 21.23 46.83
C TYR A 106 -20.09 20.01 47.44
N THR A 107 -20.77 18.86 47.42
CA THR A 107 -20.23 17.59 47.88
C THR A 107 -20.11 16.63 46.71
N ALA A 108 -18.89 16.22 46.39
CA ALA A 108 -18.58 15.20 45.38
C ALA A 108 -17.63 14.15 45.97
N ASP A 109 -17.84 12.86 45.66
CA ASP A 109 -17.07 11.73 46.21
C ASP A 109 -16.98 11.73 47.75
N GLY A 110 -18.05 12.15 48.43
CA GLY A 110 -18.10 12.26 49.89
C GLY A 110 -17.24 13.39 50.49
N LYS A 111 -16.63 14.24 49.66
CA LYS A 111 -15.83 15.39 50.08
C LYS A 111 -16.59 16.68 49.88
N ASN A 112 -16.60 17.52 50.91
CA ASN A 112 -17.13 18.88 50.83
C ASN A 112 -16.08 19.80 50.21
N ILE A 113 -16.43 20.42 49.09
CA ILE A 113 -15.59 21.33 48.32
C ILE A 113 -16.19 22.73 48.47
N THR A 114 -15.36 23.69 48.87
CA THR A 114 -15.72 25.11 48.85
C THR A 114 -15.17 25.70 47.56
N CYS A 115 -16.03 26.32 46.77
CA CYS A 115 -15.63 26.92 45.50
C CYS A 115 -14.73 28.13 45.75
N GLY A 116 -13.71 28.31 44.90
CA GLY A 116 -12.73 29.39 45.02
C GLY A 116 -13.30 30.80 44.78
N ASP A 117 -12.43 31.81 44.88
CA ASP A 117 -12.81 33.22 44.69
C ASP A 117 -13.51 33.48 43.34
N LYS A 118 -14.54 34.34 43.38
CA LYS A 118 -15.34 34.78 42.22
C LYS A 118 -14.45 35.54 41.23
N LYS A 119 -13.88 34.82 40.26
CA LYS A 119 -12.91 35.39 39.32
C LYS A 119 -13.57 36.16 38.19
N PHE A 120 -14.72 35.68 37.70
CA PHE A 120 -15.41 36.24 36.55
C PHE A 120 -16.91 36.40 36.80
N GLU A 121 -17.53 37.27 36.01
CA GLU A 121 -18.97 37.52 36.06
C GLU A 121 -19.55 37.60 34.64
N ILE A 122 -20.76 37.07 34.45
CA ILE A 122 -21.49 37.14 33.18
C ILE A 122 -22.99 37.34 33.43
N ASN A 123 -23.68 38.05 32.55
CA ASN A 123 -25.14 38.05 32.53
C ASN A 123 -25.62 36.86 31.70
N LEU A 124 -26.42 35.97 32.30
CA LEU A 124 -27.00 34.86 31.58
C LEU A 124 -27.99 35.37 30.52
N PRO A 125 -27.94 34.85 29.28
CA PRO A 125 -28.81 35.28 28.22
C PRO A 125 -30.25 34.93 28.54
N VAL A 126 -31.12 35.87 28.22
CA VAL A 126 -32.56 35.75 28.38
C VAL A 126 -33.13 35.11 27.12
N ILE A 127 -33.49 33.83 27.20
CA ILE A 127 -34.09 33.08 26.10
C ILE A 127 -35.55 32.76 26.44
N PRO A 128 -36.53 33.43 25.78
CA PRO A 128 -37.94 33.14 25.98
C PRO A 128 -38.30 31.68 25.66
N GLU A 129 -39.32 31.15 26.33
CA GLU A 129 -39.76 29.75 26.18
C GLU A 129 -40.06 29.36 24.72
N LYS A 130 -40.80 30.21 23.99
CA LYS A 130 -41.06 30.02 22.55
C LYS A 130 -39.77 29.92 21.71
N LYS A 131 -38.76 30.74 22.04
CA LYS A 131 -37.47 30.72 21.35
C LYS A 131 -36.67 29.47 21.71
N ARG A 132 -36.71 29.00 22.97
CA ARG A 132 -36.09 27.72 23.37
C ARG A 132 -36.70 26.54 22.62
N ALA A 133 -38.03 26.49 22.50
CA ALA A 133 -38.72 25.46 21.73
C ALA A 133 -38.28 25.46 20.25
N GLN A 134 -38.17 26.64 19.64
CA GLN A 134 -37.68 26.78 18.25
C GLN A 134 -36.22 26.35 18.10
N ILE A 135 -35.34 26.72 19.04
CA ILE A 135 -33.95 26.27 19.05
C ILE A 135 -33.89 24.74 19.10
N LYS A 136 -34.69 24.12 19.97
CA LYS A 136 -34.77 22.66 20.10
C LYS A 136 -35.28 21.98 18.83
N GLU A 137 -36.35 22.52 18.23
CA GLU A 137 -36.94 22.03 16.97
C GLU A 137 -35.95 22.14 15.80
N THR A 138 -35.23 23.26 15.69
CA THR A 138 -34.35 23.56 14.55
C THR A 138 -32.95 22.96 14.69
N LEU A 139 -32.36 23.00 15.88
CA LEU A 139 -30.93 22.68 16.12
C LEU A 139 -30.73 21.46 17.03
N GLY A 140 -31.81 20.87 17.52
CA GLY A 140 -31.79 19.70 18.40
C GLY A 140 -31.64 20.06 19.88
N ASP A 141 -31.93 19.07 20.72
CA ASP A 141 -32.04 19.24 22.18
C ASP A 141 -30.69 19.61 22.86
N GLY A 142 -29.56 19.31 22.22
CA GLY A 142 -28.23 19.59 22.75
C GLY A 142 -27.83 21.08 22.77
N ILE A 143 -28.62 21.98 22.17
CA ILE A 143 -28.40 23.42 22.13
C ILE A 143 -29.35 24.09 23.13
N LYS A 144 -28.80 24.57 24.26
CA LYS A 144 -29.59 25.08 25.40
C LYS A 144 -29.39 26.59 25.61
N THR A 145 -28.33 27.15 25.06
CA THR A 145 -27.99 28.58 25.10
C THR A 145 -27.16 28.96 23.86
N TYR A 146 -26.74 30.21 23.78
CA TYR A 146 -25.81 30.71 22.78
C TYR A 146 -24.34 30.45 23.17
N GLY A 147 -23.52 30.26 22.15
CA GLY A 147 -22.07 30.38 22.26
C GLY A 147 -21.65 31.83 22.43
N GLU A 148 -20.71 32.08 23.33
CA GLU A 148 -20.22 33.44 23.63
C GLU A 148 -18.70 33.42 23.76
N ASN A 149 -18.02 34.39 23.14
CA ASN A 149 -16.57 34.56 23.27
C ASN A 149 -16.28 35.79 24.11
N GLN A 150 -15.63 35.61 25.24
CA GLN A 150 -15.16 36.69 26.11
C GLN A 150 -13.63 36.68 26.11
N MET A 151 -13.02 37.74 26.65
CA MET A 151 -11.56 37.89 26.63
C MET A 151 -10.86 36.74 27.38
N ASP A 152 -11.40 36.32 28.53
CA ASP A 152 -10.75 35.37 29.44
C ASP A 152 -11.41 33.97 29.44
N PHE A 153 -12.56 33.82 28.79
CA PHE A 153 -13.31 32.57 28.76
C PHE A 153 -14.23 32.49 27.55
N TRP A 154 -14.75 31.30 27.25
CA TRP A 154 -15.79 31.15 26.25
C TRP A 154 -16.90 30.22 26.75
N ARG A 155 -18.15 30.54 26.40
CA ARG A 155 -19.32 29.77 26.80
C ARG A 155 -19.77 28.90 25.65
N CYS A 156 -20.02 27.63 25.93
CA CYS A 156 -20.55 26.68 24.97
C CYS A 156 -22.08 26.78 24.90
N ALA A 157 -22.67 26.42 23.76
CA ALA A 157 -24.11 26.36 23.56
C ALA A 157 -24.84 25.35 24.47
N CYS A 158 -24.12 24.47 25.18
CA CYS A 158 -24.69 23.62 26.23
C CYS A 158 -24.91 24.37 27.56
N GLY A 159 -24.27 25.52 27.76
CA GLY A 159 -24.32 26.31 29.00
C GLY A 159 -23.00 26.40 29.75
N PHE A 160 -22.08 25.47 29.51
CA PHE A 160 -20.81 25.38 30.23
C PHE A 160 -19.83 26.47 29.81
N ILE A 161 -19.13 27.04 30.78
CA ILE A 161 -18.14 28.10 30.61
C ILE A 161 -16.75 27.49 30.72
N ASN A 162 -15.93 27.69 29.70
CA ASN A 162 -14.61 27.08 29.57
C ASN A 162 -13.54 28.16 29.61
N GLU A 163 -12.34 27.80 30.05
CA GLU A 163 -11.16 28.67 29.94
C GLU A 163 -10.89 29.05 28.48
N ASN A 164 -10.43 30.27 28.23
CA ASN A 164 -10.21 30.76 26.87
C ASN A 164 -9.31 29.85 26.02
N GLU A 165 -8.28 29.25 26.63
CA GLU A 165 -7.29 28.43 25.94
C GLU A 165 -7.78 27.03 25.55
N THR A 166 -8.95 26.61 26.06
CA THR A 166 -9.51 25.29 25.74
C THR A 166 -10.07 25.26 24.31
N SER A 167 -9.70 24.24 23.54
CA SER A 167 -10.18 24.05 22.17
C SER A 167 -11.53 23.34 22.09
N GLU A 168 -11.97 22.71 23.17
CA GLU A 168 -13.21 21.92 23.26
C GLU A 168 -13.94 22.20 24.57
N CYS A 169 -15.27 22.08 24.55
CA CYS A 169 -16.08 22.25 25.75
C CYS A 169 -15.87 21.08 26.70
N GLU A 170 -15.45 21.34 27.93
CA GLU A 170 -15.13 20.29 28.90
C GLU A 170 -16.36 19.49 29.38
N PHE A 171 -17.57 20.04 29.20
CA PHE A 171 -18.81 19.34 29.53
C PHE A 171 -19.36 18.49 28.38
N CYS A 172 -19.40 19.02 27.15
CA CYS A 172 -20.08 18.36 26.03
C CYS A 172 -19.18 17.98 24.84
N GLY A 173 -17.88 18.25 24.92
CA GLY A 173 -16.88 17.93 23.88
C GLY A 173 -16.99 18.74 22.59
N ARG A 174 -17.92 19.70 22.48
CA ARG A 174 -18.04 20.54 21.27
C ARG A 174 -16.81 21.40 21.08
N ASN A 175 -16.25 21.39 19.88
CA ASN A 175 -15.13 22.24 19.49
C ASN A 175 -15.47 23.74 19.58
N LYS A 176 -14.55 24.54 20.14
CA LYS A 176 -14.67 26.00 20.33
C LYS A 176 -14.95 26.72 19.01
N SER A 177 -14.14 26.46 17.98
CA SER A 177 -14.29 27.11 16.67
C SER A 177 -15.63 26.77 16.03
N PHE A 178 -16.08 25.51 16.16
CA PHE A 178 -17.42 25.13 15.70
C PHE A 178 -18.51 25.95 16.42
N VAL A 179 -18.48 26.01 17.76
CA VAL A 179 -19.47 26.74 18.55
C VAL A 179 -19.48 28.23 18.19
N LEU A 180 -18.32 28.88 18.18
CA LEU A 180 -18.22 30.32 17.95
C LEU A 180 -18.56 30.72 16.50
N ASN A 181 -18.36 29.81 15.53
CA ASN A 181 -18.69 30.06 14.13
C ASN A 181 -20.08 29.58 13.70
N ASN A 182 -20.86 28.92 14.58
CA ASN A 182 -22.16 28.34 14.21
C ASN A 182 -23.29 28.54 15.21
N LEU A 183 -22.98 28.77 16.48
CA LEU A 183 -23.93 28.66 17.59
C LEU A 183 -23.96 29.91 18.48
N THR A 184 -23.41 31.04 18.03
CA THR A 184 -23.63 32.34 18.67
C THR A 184 -25.06 32.81 18.46
N GLU A 185 -25.52 33.77 19.26
CA GLU A 185 -26.90 34.27 19.16
C GLU A 185 -27.28 34.73 17.74
N PRO A 186 -26.48 35.56 17.02
CA PRO A 186 -26.82 35.97 15.67
C PRO A 186 -26.95 34.80 14.69
N LEU A 187 -26.08 33.79 14.83
CA LEU A 187 -26.06 32.64 13.94
C LEU A 187 -27.21 31.67 14.21
N ILE A 188 -27.56 31.45 15.48
CA ILE A 188 -28.74 30.67 15.86
C ILE A 188 -30.01 31.35 15.35
N ASN A 189 -30.12 32.67 15.52
CA ASN A 189 -31.25 33.43 15.00
C ASN A 189 -31.38 33.32 13.48
N SER A 190 -30.28 33.46 12.75
CA SER A 190 -30.24 33.32 11.29
C SER A 190 -30.72 31.93 10.83
N LYS A 191 -30.30 30.87 11.53
CA LYS A 191 -30.73 29.49 11.23
C LYS A 191 -32.22 29.28 11.47
N ILE A 192 -32.76 29.80 12.58
CA ILE A 192 -34.20 29.71 12.88
C ILE A 192 -35.00 30.45 11.81
N LEU A 193 -34.60 31.66 11.42
CA LEU A 193 -35.27 32.43 10.37
C LEU A 193 -35.30 31.68 9.04
N ASN A 194 -34.15 31.16 8.60
CA ASN A 194 -34.03 30.42 7.35
C ASN A 194 -34.93 29.16 7.32
N VAL A 195 -34.98 28.40 8.42
CA VAL A 195 -35.87 27.24 8.52
C VAL A 195 -37.34 27.65 8.45
N ILE A 196 -37.73 28.73 9.14
CA ILE A 196 -39.11 29.23 9.11
C ILE A 196 -39.51 29.70 7.70
N GLU A 197 -38.63 30.41 6.99
CA GLU A 197 -38.85 30.86 5.60
C GLU A 197 -39.04 29.69 4.64
N ASN A 198 -38.33 28.57 4.85
CA ASN A 198 -38.31 27.44 3.92
C ASN A 198 -39.30 26.31 4.24
N THR A 199 -39.98 26.32 5.40
CA THR A 199 -40.82 25.18 5.83
C THR A 199 -42.30 25.49 6.08
N ARG A 200 -42.76 26.74 6.12
CA ARG A 200 -44.18 27.05 6.41
C ARG A 200 -44.83 27.88 5.30
N THR A 201 -45.92 27.36 4.72
CA THR A 201 -46.81 28.10 3.83
C THR A 201 -47.36 29.33 4.52
N THR A 202 -47.41 30.40 3.74
CA THR A 202 -47.50 31.82 4.07
C THR A 202 -48.80 32.28 4.74
N ASP A 203 -49.33 31.58 5.74
CA ASP A 203 -50.55 32.02 6.45
C ASP A 203 -50.33 32.08 7.96
N GLY A 204 -49.95 33.26 8.44
CA GLY A 204 -50.18 33.65 9.84
C GLY A 204 -49.00 34.19 10.66
N ILE A 205 -47.81 34.42 10.09
CA ILE A 205 -46.68 34.97 10.87
C ILE A 205 -46.34 36.39 10.41
N ASN A 206 -46.54 37.35 11.30
CA ASN A 206 -46.06 38.73 11.13
C ASN A 206 -44.52 38.72 11.29
N LEU A 207 -43.80 38.51 10.18
CA LEU A 207 -42.33 38.41 10.10
C LEU A 207 -41.63 39.55 10.86
N LYS A 208 -42.22 40.75 10.80
CA LYS A 208 -41.75 41.97 11.48
C LYS A 208 -41.78 41.87 13.00
N THR A 209 -42.74 41.14 13.57
CA THR A 209 -42.86 40.87 15.01
C THR A 209 -41.89 39.76 15.43
N LEU A 210 -41.56 38.82 14.55
CA LEU A 210 -40.63 37.72 14.82
C LEU A 210 -39.16 38.20 14.80
N GLU A 211 -38.79 39.03 13.83
CA GLU A 211 -37.47 39.68 13.74
C GLU A 211 -37.15 40.51 14.98
N THR A 212 -38.14 41.24 15.51
CA THR A 212 -38.01 42.06 16.73
C THR A 212 -37.87 41.22 18.00
N HIS A 213 -38.50 40.04 18.09
CA HIS A 213 -38.33 39.12 19.23
C HIS A 213 -37.08 38.24 19.17
N LEU A 214 -36.48 38.06 17.99
CA LEU A 214 -35.27 37.26 17.81
C LEU A 214 -33.98 38.06 18.09
N THR A 215 -34.00 39.39 17.90
CA THR A 215 -32.82 40.27 18.00
C THR A 215 -32.71 41.08 19.30
N GLN A 216 -33.80 41.18 20.08
CA GLN A 216 -33.75 41.87 21.36
C GLN A 216 -33.26 40.93 22.46
N THR A 217 -32.01 41.11 22.89
CA THR A 217 -31.61 40.83 24.28
C THR A 217 -32.44 41.75 25.17
N ASN A 218 -33.67 41.33 25.47
CA ASN A 218 -34.56 42.13 26.28
C ASN A 218 -33.90 42.32 27.66
N LEU A 219 -33.72 43.58 28.08
CA LEU A 219 -33.23 43.95 29.40
C LEU A 219 -34.13 43.42 30.54
N SER A 220 -35.31 42.90 30.20
CA SER A 220 -36.23 42.21 31.12
C SER A 220 -37.03 41.12 30.38
N LYS A 221 -37.37 40.01 31.05
CA LYS A 221 -38.28 38.96 30.55
C LYS A 221 -39.50 38.82 31.44
N ILE A 222 -40.58 38.27 30.91
CA ILE A 222 -41.66 37.70 31.74
C ILE A 222 -41.11 36.41 32.35
N ALA A 223 -41.18 36.28 33.67
CA ALA A 223 -40.71 35.08 34.33
C ALA A 223 -41.61 33.87 34.00
N PRO A 224 -41.02 32.71 33.71
CA PRO A 224 -41.78 31.47 33.52
C PRO A 224 -42.44 31.04 34.84
N THR A 225 -43.48 30.22 34.78
CA THR A 225 -44.06 29.63 35.99
C THR A 225 -43.24 28.43 36.45
N THR A 226 -43.29 28.11 37.74
CA THR A 226 -42.61 26.94 38.30
C THR A 226 -43.07 25.64 37.62
N GLU A 227 -44.37 25.54 37.35
CA GLU A 227 -44.97 24.39 36.65
C GLU A 227 -44.46 24.27 35.19
N SER A 228 -44.38 25.38 34.44
CA SER A 228 -43.94 25.31 33.05
C SER A 228 -42.47 24.89 32.94
N LEU A 229 -41.62 25.33 33.88
CA LEU A 229 -40.23 24.89 33.94
C LEU A 229 -40.10 23.39 34.27
N LYS A 230 -40.88 22.86 35.21
CA LYS A 230 -40.84 21.43 35.56
C LYS A 230 -41.24 20.52 34.39
N PHE A 231 -42.14 21.00 33.53
CA PHE A 231 -42.54 20.27 32.33
C PHE A 231 -41.46 20.28 31.23
N ASP A 232 -40.79 21.42 31.01
CA ASP A 232 -39.76 21.60 29.95
C ASP A 232 -38.37 21.09 30.35
N ARG A 233 -38.00 21.19 31.64
CA ARG A 233 -36.66 20.87 32.18
C ARG A 233 -36.70 19.61 33.04
N THR A 234 -37.08 18.48 32.45
CA THR A 234 -37.05 17.19 33.14
C THR A 234 -35.62 16.65 33.28
N ASN A 235 -35.26 16.18 34.47
CA ASN A 235 -34.04 15.40 34.65
C ASN A 235 -34.20 14.05 33.97
N GLU A 236 -33.40 13.77 32.94
CA GLU A 236 -33.34 12.42 32.38
C GLU A 236 -32.79 11.47 33.45
N GLU A 237 -33.41 10.29 33.61
CA GLU A 237 -32.82 9.24 34.43
C GLU A 237 -31.43 8.93 33.86
N ALA A 238 -30.42 8.93 34.75
CA ALA A 238 -29.04 8.68 34.35
C ALA A 238 -28.99 7.44 33.44
N PRO A 239 -28.54 7.56 32.17
CA PRO A 239 -28.40 6.38 31.33
C PRO A 239 -27.44 5.43 32.05
N LYS A 240 -27.89 4.19 32.29
CA LYS A 240 -26.99 3.12 32.74
C LYS A 240 -25.95 2.92 31.64
N LYS A 241 -24.82 3.63 31.73
CA LYS A 241 -23.71 3.38 30.83
C LYS A 241 -23.13 2.01 31.17
N PRO A 242 -22.80 1.18 30.16
CA PRO A 242 -21.94 0.04 30.38
C PRO A 242 -20.63 0.55 30.98
N ARG A 243 -20.09 -0.20 31.95
CA ARG A 243 -18.83 0.07 32.67
C ARG A 243 -17.84 0.84 31.80
N SER A 244 -17.35 1.98 32.29
CA SER A 244 -16.19 2.66 31.75
C SER A 244 -14.96 1.76 31.91
N ILE A 245 -14.77 0.86 30.97
CA ILE A 245 -13.48 0.22 30.79
C ILE A 245 -12.53 1.36 30.36
N PRO A 246 -11.33 1.51 30.95
CA PRO A 246 -10.49 2.70 30.82
C PRO A 246 -10.12 2.94 29.36
N TRP A 247 -10.86 3.80 28.66
CA TRP A 247 -10.71 4.01 27.23
C TRP A 247 -9.36 4.60 26.85
N LYS A 248 -8.63 5.30 27.72
CA LYS A 248 -7.24 5.66 27.43
C LYS A 248 -6.35 4.41 27.38
N LYS A 249 -6.51 3.46 28.30
CA LYS A 249 -5.79 2.19 28.26
C LYS A 249 -6.30 1.31 27.13
N ILE A 250 -7.61 1.17 26.89
CA ILE A 250 -8.14 0.36 25.79
C ILE A 250 -7.87 0.98 24.43
N PHE A 251 -8.00 2.30 24.25
CA PHE A 251 -7.64 2.98 22.99
C PHE A 251 -6.14 2.84 22.75
N PHE A 252 -5.28 3.05 23.75
CA PHE A 252 -3.87 2.71 23.58
C PHE A 252 -3.65 1.22 23.32
N THR A 253 -4.41 0.30 23.94
CA THR A 253 -4.27 -1.15 23.70
C THR A 253 -4.81 -1.56 22.33
N LEU A 254 -5.88 -0.92 21.84
CA LEU A 254 -6.56 -1.18 20.57
C LEU A 254 -5.77 -0.54 19.43
N VAL A 255 -5.29 0.70 19.60
CA VAL A 255 -4.33 1.34 18.70
C VAL A 255 -3.01 0.59 18.72
N PHE A 256 -2.54 0.08 19.87
CA PHE A 256 -1.34 -0.77 19.94
C PHE A 256 -1.58 -2.15 19.33
N LEU A 257 -2.78 -2.73 19.41
CA LEU A 257 -3.14 -3.99 18.74
C LEU A 257 -3.33 -3.80 17.23
N ILE A 258 -3.93 -2.68 16.81
CA ILE A 258 -4.03 -2.29 15.40
C ILE A 258 -2.63 -1.97 14.87
N PHE A 259 -1.80 -1.24 15.62
CA PHE A 259 -0.40 -1.00 15.30
C PHE A 259 0.41 -2.29 15.31
N LEU A 260 0.23 -3.20 16.26
CA LEU A 260 0.83 -4.54 16.24
C LEU A 260 0.32 -5.34 15.06
N SER A 261 -0.94 -5.21 14.66
CA SER A 261 -1.47 -5.90 13.48
C SER A 261 -0.89 -5.30 12.20
N ILE A 262 -0.73 -3.98 12.12
CA ILE A 262 -0.12 -3.27 10.99
C ILE A 262 1.38 -3.56 10.95
N VAL A 263 2.09 -3.50 12.08
CA VAL A 263 3.49 -3.88 12.22
C VAL A 263 3.67 -5.37 11.99
N SER A 264 2.73 -6.22 12.38
CA SER A 264 2.80 -7.66 12.09
C SER A 264 2.49 -7.92 10.62
N ILE A 265 1.59 -7.18 9.96
CA ILE A 265 1.38 -7.25 8.51
C ILE A 265 2.61 -6.70 7.78
N PHE A 266 3.22 -5.63 8.27
CA PHE A 266 4.41 -5.00 7.70
C PHE A 266 5.64 -5.87 7.93
N ALA A 267 5.81 -6.46 9.10
CA ALA A 267 6.83 -7.45 9.43
C ALA A 267 6.61 -8.74 8.66
N LEU A 268 5.37 -9.21 8.49
CA LEU A 268 5.07 -10.34 7.60
C LEU A 268 5.39 -10.01 6.14
N ASN A 269 5.17 -8.78 5.69
CA ASN A 269 5.55 -8.33 4.34
C ASN A 269 7.06 -8.17 4.18
N ILE A 270 7.78 -7.69 5.21
CA ILE A 270 9.24 -7.63 5.24
C ILE A 270 9.82 -9.04 5.26
N VAL A 271 9.36 -9.91 6.16
CA VAL A 271 9.77 -11.31 6.26
C VAL A 271 9.42 -12.08 4.98
N LYS A 272 8.26 -11.83 4.35
CA LYS A 272 7.93 -12.39 3.03
C LYS A 272 8.88 -11.88 1.96
N LYS A 273 9.20 -10.58 1.94
CA LYS A 273 10.15 -9.99 0.98
C LYS A 273 11.55 -10.55 1.16
N GLU A 274 12.02 -10.68 2.39
CA GLU A 274 13.33 -11.21 2.74
C GLU A 274 13.41 -12.72 2.49
N ARG A 275 12.37 -13.48 2.85
CA ARG A 275 12.26 -14.91 2.51
C ARG A 275 12.20 -15.13 1.00
N ASN A 276 11.49 -14.29 0.25
CA ASN A 276 11.45 -14.39 -1.20
C ASN A 276 12.80 -14.00 -1.83
N ALA A 277 13.50 -13.01 -1.27
CA ALA A 277 14.85 -12.66 -1.70
C ALA A 277 15.85 -13.80 -1.43
N SER A 278 15.81 -14.39 -0.23
CA SER A 278 16.63 -15.56 0.12
C SER A 278 16.30 -16.76 -0.78
N LYS A 279 15.02 -17.04 -1.07
CA LYS A 279 14.65 -18.07 -2.04
C LYS A 279 15.17 -17.79 -3.45
N ILE A 280 15.21 -16.54 -3.88
CA ILE A 280 15.79 -16.17 -5.18
C ILE A 280 17.30 -16.44 -5.17
N GLU A 281 17.99 -16.14 -4.07
CA GLU A 281 19.42 -16.43 -3.92
C GLU A 281 19.70 -17.94 -3.90
N ASP A 282 18.91 -18.72 -3.16
CA ASP A 282 18.98 -20.19 -3.16
C ASP A 282 18.70 -20.75 -4.56
N ALA A 283 17.71 -20.19 -5.28
CA ALA A 283 17.40 -20.57 -6.66
C ALA A 283 18.57 -20.27 -7.61
N ARG A 284 19.26 -19.14 -7.44
CA ARG A 284 20.49 -18.81 -8.18
C ARG A 284 21.59 -19.81 -7.87
N GLY A 285 21.77 -20.18 -6.60
CA GLY A 285 22.71 -21.22 -6.19
C GLY A 285 22.40 -22.58 -6.83
N LEU A 286 21.13 -22.98 -6.85
CA LEU A 286 20.68 -24.20 -7.53
C LEU A 286 20.94 -24.15 -9.04
N ALA A 287 20.66 -23.02 -9.68
CA ALA A 287 20.94 -22.82 -11.11
C ALA A 287 22.45 -22.93 -11.40
N LEU A 288 23.30 -22.30 -10.60
CA LEU A 288 24.76 -22.40 -10.73
C LEU A 288 25.27 -23.83 -10.50
N SER A 289 24.63 -24.59 -9.62
CA SER A 289 24.96 -26.01 -9.39
C SER A 289 24.45 -26.97 -10.48
N GLY A 290 23.74 -26.46 -11.49
CA GLY A 290 23.19 -27.27 -12.58
C GLY A 290 21.89 -28.02 -12.23
N ASN A 291 21.19 -27.59 -11.18
CA ASN A 291 19.90 -28.13 -10.75
C ASN A 291 18.76 -27.20 -11.20
N TYR A 292 18.58 -27.13 -12.52
CA TYR A 292 17.77 -26.10 -13.17
C TYR A 292 16.27 -26.20 -12.87
N HIS A 293 15.72 -27.42 -12.79
CA HIS A 293 14.30 -27.65 -12.49
C HIS A 293 13.93 -27.13 -11.10
N GLN A 294 14.69 -27.51 -10.07
CA GLN A 294 14.45 -27.05 -8.70
C GLN A 294 14.67 -25.55 -8.56
N ALA A 295 15.68 -25.00 -9.25
CA ALA A 295 15.89 -23.56 -9.32
C ALA A 295 14.64 -22.85 -9.89
N LEU A 296 14.09 -23.34 -11.00
CA LEU A 296 12.93 -22.72 -11.65
C LEU A 296 11.67 -22.80 -10.79
N GLU A 297 11.45 -23.93 -10.11
CA GLU A 297 10.36 -24.09 -9.15
C GLU A 297 10.49 -23.09 -7.99
N MET A 298 11.70 -22.93 -7.46
CA MET A 298 11.98 -22.01 -6.36
C MET A 298 11.77 -20.56 -6.78
N TYR A 299 12.23 -20.16 -7.96
CA TYR A 299 11.93 -18.85 -8.58
C TYR A 299 10.42 -18.62 -8.70
N ASN A 300 9.68 -19.54 -9.33
CA ASN A 300 8.22 -19.42 -9.48
C ASN A 300 7.52 -19.27 -8.13
N SER A 301 8.01 -19.98 -7.10
CA SER A 301 7.46 -19.88 -5.74
C SER A 301 7.73 -18.52 -5.08
N ALA A 302 8.88 -17.90 -5.35
CA ALA A 302 9.32 -16.66 -4.74
C ALA A 302 8.72 -15.41 -5.43
N THR A 303 8.35 -15.52 -6.70
CA THR A 303 7.92 -14.40 -7.55
C THR A 303 6.42 -14.32 -7.79
N LYS A 304 5.64 -15.26 -7.24
CA LYS A 304 4.18 -15.41 -7.43
C LYS A 304 3.37 -14.11 -7.31
N ASP A 305 3.73 -13.25 -6.35
CA ASP A 305 2.99 -12.02 -6.07
C ASP A 305 3.55 -10.77 -6.77
N LYS A 306 4.86 -10.76 -7.05
CA LYS A 306 5.56 -9.62 -7.68
C LYS A 306 6.86 -10.10 -8.32
N THR A 307 7.09 -9.71 -9.57
CA THR A 307 8.32 -10.03 -10.31
C THR A 307 8.91 -8.77 -10.92
N SER A 308 10.24 -8.59 -10.82
CA SER A 308 10.94 -7.52 -11.54
C SER A 308 11.33 -7.97 -12.95
N PRO A 309 11.55 -7.04 -13.90
CA PRO A 309 12.02 -7.38 -15.24
C PRO A 309 13.35 -8.16 -15.24
N GLU A 310 14.24 -7.85 -14.30
CA GLU A 310 15.53 -8.55 -14.14
C GLU A 310 15.34 -10.03 -13.79
N ILE A 311 14.47 -10.32 -12.81
CA ILE A 311 14.17 -11.70 -12.40
C ILE A 311 13.42 -12.45 -13.52
N LEU A 312 12.54 -11.78 -14.28
CA LEU A 312 11.91 -12.40 -15.45
C LEU A 312 12.94 -12.84 -16.49
N ASN A 313 13.94 -12.00 -16.77
CA ASN A 313 15.03 -12.34 -17.69
C ASN A 313 15.89 -13.49 -17.17
N GLU A 314 16.20 -13.53 -15.87
CA GLU A 314 16.89 -14.67 -15.23
C GLU A 314 16.07 -15.97 -15.40
N MET A 315 14.75 -15.91 -15.14
CA MET A 315 13.86 -17.05 -15.29
C MET A 315 13.74 -17.52 -16.75
N GLU A 316 13.75 -16.60 -17.72
CA GLU A 316 13.74 -16.96 -19.14
C GLU A 316 15.02 -17.70 -19.56
N LYS A 317 16.19 -17.21 -19.13
CA LYS A 317 17.47 -17.92 -19.33
C LYS A 317 17.44 -19.29 -18.67
N LEU A 318 16.95 -19.37 -17.42
CA LEU A 318 16.84 -20.63 -16.70
C LEU A 318 15.91 -21.63 -17.38
N LYS A 319 14.79 -21.18 -17.97
CA LYS A 319 13.89 -22.05 -18.76
C LYS A 319 14.61 -22.67 -19.97
N LYS A 320 15.51 -21.93 -20.62
CA LYS A 320 16.35 -22.48 -21.71
C LYS A 320 17.30 -23.55 -21.19
N LEU A 321 17.91 -23.34 -20.01
CA LEU A 321 18.75 -24.34 -19.34
C LEU A 321 17.97 -25.60 -18.93
N VAL A 322 16.75 -25.45 -18.43
CA VAL A 322 15.85 -26.58 -18.14
C VAL A 322 15.58 -27.40 -19.40
N ALA A 323 15.21 -26.74 -20.50
CA ALA A 323 14.96 -27.42 -21.77
C ALA A 323 16.22 -28.11 -22.33
N SER A 324 17.39 -27.50 -22.11
CA SER A 324 18.70 -28.06 -22.46
C SER A 324 19.00 -29.33 -21.67
N ASP A 325 18.88 -29.30 -20.34
CA ASP A 325 19.11 -30.45 -19.46
C ASP A 325 18.12 -31.59 -19.76
N GLU A 326 16.83 -31.29 -19.99
CA GLU A 326 15.87 -32.30 -20.43
C GLU A 326 16.23 -32.94 -21.77
N SER A 327 16.75 -32.15 -22.71
CA SER A 327 17.20 -32.66 -24.01
C SER A 327 18.43 -33.55 -23.83
N PHE A 328 19.36 -33.20 -22.93
CA PHE A 328 20.49 -34.05 -22.58
C PHE A 328 20.05 -35.39 -21.97
N GLN A 329 19.09 -35.38 -21.03
CA GLN A 329 18.56 -36.60 -20.42
C GLN A 329 17.87 -37.50 -21.46
N ARG A 330 17.02 -36.92 -22.32
CA ARG A 330 16.38 -37.67 -23.42
C ARG A 330 17.41 -38.25 -24.40
N ALA A 331 18.41 -37.46 -24.77
CA ALA A 331 19.50 -37.91 -25.64
C ALA A 331 20.29 -39.06 -25.04
N SER A 332 20.53 -39.03 -23.73
CA SER A 332 21.22 -40.10 -23.00
C SER A 332 20.41 -41.39 -23.02
N SER A 333 19.09 -41.33 -22.80
CA SER A 333 18.18 -42.50 -22.92
C SER A 333 18.23 -43.09 -24.34
N TYR A 334 18.03 -42.28 -25.38
CA TYR A 334 18.09 -42.75 -26.76
C TYR A 334 19.45 -43.34 -27.12
N PHE A 335 20.54 -42.76 -26.62
CA PHE A 335 21.88 -43.28 -26.84
C PHE A 335 22.07 -44.67 -26.21
N GLU A 336 21.56 -44.88 -24.99
CA GLU A 336 21.61 -46.19 -24.31
C GLU A 336 20.72 -47.24 -24.99
N GLU A 337 19.59 -46.82 -25.57
CA GLU A 337 18.69 -47.66 -26.35
C GLU A 337 19.22 -47.98 -27.76
N GLY A 338 20.27 -47.29 -28.21
CA GLY A 338 20.88 -47.44 -29.54
C GLY A 338 20.19 -46.63 -30.65
N ASP A 339 19.23 -45.77 -30.32
CA ASP A 339 18.62 -44.83 -31.27
C ASP A 339 19.52 -43.61 -31.46
N TYR A 340 20.55 -43.79 -32.28
CA TYR A 340 21.58 -42.77 -32.46
C TYR A 340 21.11 -41.51 -33.19
N ILE A 341 20.06 -41.59 -34.01
CA ILE A 341 19.54 -40.41 -34.73
C ILE A 341 18.77 -39.51 -33.77
N ASP A 342 17.87 -40.07 -32.97
CA ASP A 342 17.13 -39.29 -31.98
C ASP A 342 18.03 -38.83 -30.83
N ALA A 343 19.05 -39.63 -30.47
CA ALA A 343 20.10 -39.19 -29.55
C ALA A 343 20.85 -37.97 -30.10
N ALA A 344 21.34 -38.00 -31.35
CA ALA A 344 22.03 -36.87 -31.97
C ALA A 344 21.13 -35.63 -32.03
N TYR A 345 19.85 -35.82 -32.35
CA TYR A 345 18.88 -34.73 -32.44
C TYR A 345 18.68 -34.03 -31.11
N ASN A 346 18.61 -34.78 -30.01
CA ASN A 346 18.45 -34.20 -28.68
C ASN A 346 19.77 -33.65 -28.12
N TYR A 347 20.93 -34.29 -28.34
CA TYR A 347 22.22 -33.73 -27.91
C TYR A 347 22.53 -32.40 -28.61
N LYS A 348 22.16 -32.24 -29.88
CA LYS A 348 22.33 -30.97 -30.60
C LYS A 348 21.52 -29.81 -30.01
N LYS A 349 20.42 -30.10 -29.31
CA LYS A 349 19.60 -29.07 -28.64
C LYS A 349 20.19 -28.60 -27.31
N VAL A 350 21.21 -29.29 -26.79
CA VAL A 350 21.91 -28.88 -25.57
C VAL A 350 22.70 -27.62 -25.89
N ILE A 351 22.38 -26.53 -25.20
CA ILE A 351 22.94 -25.20 -25.49
C ILE A 351 24.26 -25.01 -24.77
N GLN A 352 25.10 -24.11 -25.29
CA GLN A 352 26.43 -23.86 -24.73
C GLN A 352 26.39 -23.29 -23.30
N GLU A 353 25.33 -22.54 -22.96
CA GLU A 353 25.13 -21.98 -21.64
C GLU A 353 24.85 -23.03 -20.56
N ASP A 354 24.49 -24.27 -20.94
CA ASP A 354 24.39 -25.41 -20.04
C ASP A 354 25.79 -26.01 -19.81
N GLU A 355 26.61 -25.31 -19.03
CA GLU A 355 28.02 -25.66 -18.78
C GLU A 355 28.18 -27.07 -18.19
N LYS A 356 27.16 -27.56 -17.47
CA LYS A 356 27.12 -28.91 -16.89
C LYS A 356 27.08 -29.98 -17.97
N ASN A 357 26.17 -29.84 -18.94
CA ASN A 357 25.87 -30.92 -19.88
C ASN A 357 26.49 -30.72 -21.26
N TYR A 358 26.78 -29.48 -21.68
CA TYR A 358 27.16 -29.15 -23.05
C TYR A 358 28.37 -29.94 -23.54
N LYS A 359 29.44 -30.00 -22.73
CA LYS A 359 30.65 -30.74 -23.11
C LYS A 359 30.36 -32.22 -23.36
N SER A 360 29.70 -32.87 -22.42
CA SER A 360 29.32 -34.27 -22.57
C SER A 360 28.41 -34.49 -23.77
N ALA A 361 27.52 -33.55 -24.09
CA ALA A 361 26.67 -33.63 -25.27
C ALA A 361 27.48 -33.61 -26.57
N GLN A 362 28.47 -32.73 -26.67
CA GLN A 362 29.36 -32.64 -27.84
C GLN A 362 30.25 -33.88 -27.99
N ASP A 363 30.80 -34.40 -26.89
CA ASP A 363 31.58 -35.64 -26.90
C ASP A 363 30.73 -36.85 -27.36
N LYS A 364 29.47 -36.91 -26.92
CA LYS A 364 28.51 -37.94 -27.35
C LYS A 364 28.09 -37.77 -28.80
N LEU A 365 27.90 -36.55 -29.29
CA LEU A 365 27.66 -36.29 -30.72
C LEU A 365 28.80 -36.79 -31.60
N LEU A 366 30.06 -36.54 -31.21
CA LEU A 366 31.22 -37.10 -31.93
C LEU A 366 31.25 -38.63 -31.88
N SER A 367 30.89 -39.22 -30.75
CA SER A 367 30.80 -40.67 -30.61
C SER A 367 29.74 -41.25 -31.55
N ILE A 368 28.55 -40.64 -31.60
CA ILE A 368 27.47 -41.01 -32.53
C ILE A 368 27.92 -40.86 -33.99
N GLU A 369 28.59 -39.76 -34.34
CA GLU A 369 29.14 -39.55 -35.69
C GLU A 369 29.99 -40.74 -36.11
N ASN A 370 30.95 -41.14 -35.26
CA ASN A 370 31.84 -42.25 -35.57
C ASN A 370 31.10 -43.58 -35.69
N ILE A 371 30.11 -43.85 -34.83
CA ILE A 371 29.28 -45.06 -34.90
C ILE A 371 28.53 -45.10 -36.24
N ILE A 372 27.80 -44.03 -36.58
CA ILE A 372 27.00 -43.95 -37.80
C ILE A 372 27.87 -44.06 -39.04
N LEU A 373 29.00 -43.33 -39.10
CA LEU A 373 29.87 -43.37 -40.29
C LEU A 373 30.51 -44.75 -40.48
N ASN A 374 30.84 -45.46 -39.41
CA ASN A 374 31.34 -46.83 -39.48
C ASN A 374 30.25 -47.79 -39.96
N GLU A 375 29.03 -47.66 -39.42
CA GLU A 375 27.89 -48.47 -39.84
C GLU A 375 27.57 -48.27 -41.32
N VAL A 376 27.46 -47.02 -41.78
CA VAL A 376 27.24 -46.68 -43.19
C VAL A 376 28.32 -47.31 -44.07
N LYS A 377 29.60 -47.19 -43.73
CA LYS A 377 30.69 -47.80 -44.51
C LYS A 377 30.59 -49.33 -44.55
N SER A 378 30.26 -49.97 -43.44
CA SER A 378 30.14 -51.43 -43.36
C SER A 378 28.93 -51.97 -44.13
N SER A 379 27.79 -51.28 -44.06
CA SER A 379 26.53 -51.69 -44.68
C SER A 379 26.44 -51.29 -46.14
N TYR A 380 27.20 -50.29 -46.59
CA TYR A 380 27.14 -49.78 -47.95
C TYR A 380 27.44 -50.85 -49.02
N ALA A 381 28.38 -51.77 -48.75
CA ALA A 381 28.73 -52.84 -49.69
C ALA A 381 27.60 -53.87 -49.90
N THR A 382 26.73 -54.05 -48.90
CA THR A 382 25.67 -55.08 -48.90
C THR A 382 24.26 -54.51 -49.06
N ASN A 383 24.02 -53.29 -48.58
CA ASN A 383 22.73 -52.61 -48.60
C ASN A 383 22.91 -51.09 -48.74
N ARG A 384 23.17 -50.66 -49.98
CA ARG A 384 23.43 -49.25 -50.33
C ARG A 384 22.28 -48.32 -49.96
N THR A 385 21.04 -48.75 -50.13
CA THR A 385 19.87 -47.90 -49.91
C THR A 385 19.75 -47.53 -48.43
N ASP A 386 19.82 -48.52 -47.53
CA ASP A 386 19.67 -48.28 -46.09
C ASP A 386 20.87 -47.51 -45.52
N ALA A 387 22.08 -47.78 -46.01
CA ALA A 387 23.27 -47.01 -45.65
C ALA A 387 23.14 -45.53 -46.03
N LEU A 388 22.61 -45.23 -47.22
CA LEU A 388 22.34 -43.85 -47.65
C LEU A 388 21.21 -43.20 -46.86
N LEU A 389 20.15 -43.94 -46.52
CA LEU A 389 19.07 -43.44 -45.69
C LEU A 389 19.58 -43.06 -44.31
N LEU A 390 20.36 -43.92 -43.65
CA LEU A 390 20.97 -43.64 -42.34
C LEU A 390 21.85 -42.38 -42.38
N LEU A 391 22.71 -42.27 -43.40
CA LEU A 391 23.58 -41.10 -43.57
C LEU A 391 22.80 -39.80 -43.79
N ASN A 392 21.72 -39.86 -44.59
CA ASN A 392 20.86 -38.72 -44.83
C ASN A 392 20.08 -38.31 -43.57
N SER A 393 19.58 -39.28 -42.80
CA SER A 393 18.93 -39.03 -41.51
C SER A 393 19.87 -38.34 -40.54
N TYR A 394 21.13 -38.77 -40.47
CA TYR A 394 22.14 -38.11 -39.64
C TYR A 394 22.45 -36.69 -40.11
N LEU A 395 22.67 -36.48 -41.40
CA LEU A 395 22.94 -35.15 -41.98
C LEU A 395 21.76 -34.18 -41.87
N ASN A 396 20.53 -34.69 -41.81
CA ASN A 396 19.36 -33.87 -41.55
C ASN A 396 19.38 -33.26 -40.13
N VAL A 397 19.99 -33.98 -39.19
CA VAL A 397 20.12 -33.55 -37.79
C VAL A 397 21.41 -32.75 -37.58
N VAL A 398 22.54 -33.21 -38.14
CA VAL A 398 23.89 -32.65 -37.97
C VAL A 398 24.50 -32.25 -39.34
N PRO A 399 23.92 -31.26 -40.05
CA PRO A 399 24.40 -30.80 -41.37
C PRO A 399 25.83 -30.23 -41.37
N GLU A 400 26.31 -29.77 -40.21
CA GLU A 400 27.64 -29.22 -39.98
C GLU A 400 28.76 -30.29 -39.96
N SER A 401 28.41 -31.58 -39.98
CA SER A 401 29.40 -32.67 -40.07
C SER A 401 30.11 -32.64 -41.42
N ALA A 402 31.39 -32.26 -41.43
CA ALA A 402 32.22 -32.28 -42.63
C ALA A 402 32.38 -33.71 -43.16
N LYS A 403 32.58 -34.67 -42.26
CA LYS A 403 32.81 -36.08 -42.58
C LYS A 403 31.58 -36.75 -43.19
N ALA A 404 30.39 -36.58 -42.60
CA ALA A 404 29.18 -37.17 -43.13
C ALA A 404 28.84 -36.59 -44.51
N ALA A 405 28.99 -35.28 -44.68
CA ALA A 405 28.76 -34.62 -45.97
C ALA A 405 29.75 -35.10 -47.05
N ARG A 406 31.01 -35.35 -46.67
CA ARG A 406 32.02 -35.91 -47.57
C ARG A 406 31.69 -37.35 -47.93
N LEU A 407 31.40 -38.21 -46.95
CA LEU A 407 31.04 -39.62 -47.17
C LEU A 407 29.82 -39.74 -48.09
N LYS A 408 28.82 -38.87 -47.93
CA LYS A 408 27.64 -38.85 -48.81
C LYS A 408 28.04 -38.61 -50.26
N ARG A 409 28.90 -37.62 -50.50
CA ARG A 409 29.38 -37.30 -51.85
C ARG A 409 30.30 -38.38 -52.40
N GLU A 410 31.18 -38.96 -51.59
CA GLU A 410 31.99 -40.13 -51.98
C GLU A 410 31.09 -41.27 -52.46
N ILE A 411 30.00 -41.56 -51.73
CA ILE A 411 29.01 -42.58 -52.12
C ILE A 411 28.25 -42.18 -53.40
N GLU A 412 27.82 -40.92 -53.54
CA GLU A 412 27.05 -40.45 -54.70
C GLU A 412 27.89 -40.36 -55.98
N SER A 413 29.18 -40.05 -55.86
CA SER A 413 30.13 -39.96 -56.98
C SER A 413 30.73 -41.31 -57.41
N ALA A 414 30.73 -42.31 -56.53
CA ALA A 414 31.30 -43.62 -56.80
C ALA A 414 30.24 -44.71 -57.12
N ASN A 415 30.34 -45.28 -58.33
CA ASN A 415 29.89 -46.65 -58.62
C ASN A 415 30.90 -47.72 -58.11
N SER A 416 32.01 -47.34 -57.49
CA SER A 416 32.94 -48.26 -56.81
C SER A 416 33.85 -47.52 -55.84
N LEU A 417 33.82 -47.86 -54.54
CA LEU A 417 34.86 -47.50 -53.59
C LEU A 417 36.06 -48.43 -53.80
N GLN A 418 37.03 -48.03 -54.63
CA GLN A 418 38.37 -48.61 -54.60
C GLN A 418 39.42 -47.52 -54.83
N GLY A 419 40.25 -47.33 -53.79
CA GLY A 419 41.66 -46.97 -53.87
C GLY A 419 42.00 -45.52 -54.22
N ASP A 420 42.54 -44.79 -53.24
CA ASP A 420 43.94 -44.37 -53.35
C ASP A 420 44.53 -44.03 -51.97
N GLU A 421 45.17 -45.03 -51.36
CA GLU A 421 46.23 -44.79 -50.39
C GLU A 421 47.49 -44.44 -51.17
N ASN A 422 47.80 -43.15 -51.36
CA ASN A 422 49.16 -42.63 -51.47
C ASN A 422 49.19 -41.15 -51.87
N GLN A 423 49.03 -40.25 -50.89
CA GLN A 423 49.81 -39.01 -50.83
C GLN A 423 50.11 -38.66 -49.37
N LYS A 424 51.29 -39.05 -48.90
CA LYS A 424 51.92 -38.47 -47.71
C LYS A 424 52.48 -37.10 -48.10
N GLU A 425 51.82 -36.03 -47.68
CA GLU A 425 52.46 -34.72 -47.53
C GLU A 425 52.40 -34.25 -46.08
N ASN A 426 53.59 -33.94 -45.56
CA ASN A 426 53.82 -33.28 -44.28
C ASN A 426 53.07 -31.94 -44.25
N PHE A 427 52.16 -31.72 -43.29
CA PHE A 427 52.16 -30.54 -42.42
C PHE A 427 51.08 -30.65 -41.33
N GLU A 428 51.46 -30.18 -40.14
CA GLU A 428 50.75 -30.14 -38.84
C GLU A 428 50.64 -31.49 -38.10
N LYS A 429 51.44 -31.61 -37.03
CA LYS A 429 51.30 -32.63 -36.00
C LYS A 429 49.83 -32.73 -35.58
N GLU A 430 49.30 -33.95 -35.58
CA GLU A 430 48.12 -34.31 -34.80
C GLU A 430 48.35 -33.87 -33.36
N GLU A 431 47.71 -32.77 -32.97
CA GLU A 431 47.56 -32.44 -31.55
C GLU A 431 46.48 -33.36 -31.00
N SER A 432 46.86 -34.14 -30.00
CA SER A 432 46.00 -35.02 -29.22
C SER A 432 44.79 -34.26 -28.67
N ASP A 433 43.60 -34.84 -28.85
CA ASP A 433 42.35 -34.61 -28.13
C ASP A 433 42.13 -33.18 -27.61
N LYS A 434 41.71 -32.28 -28.51
CA LYS A 434 41.13 -30.99 -28.12
C LYS A 434 39.61 -31.08 -28.03
N ASP A 435 39.09 -30.42 -27.01
CA ASP A 435 37.72 -30.45 -26.49
C ASP A 435 36.67 -30.21 -27.59
N ALA A 436 35.82 -31.21 -27.85
CA ALA A 436 34.74 -31.14 -28.85
C ALA A 436 33.86 -29.92 -28.65
N ALA A 437 33.63 -29.56 -27.38
CA ALA A 437 32.81 -28.43 -26.99
C ALA A 437 33.46 -27.09 -27.34
N GLU A 438 34.78 -26.98 -27.13
CA GLU A 438 35.54 -25.79 -27.51
C GLU A 438 35.53 -25.59 -29.03
N THR A 439 35.68 -26.68 -29.81
CA THR A 439 35.60 -26.61 -31.26
C THR A 439 34.20 -26.24 -31.75
N ALA A 440 33.15 -26.83 -31.18
CA ALA A 440 31.76 -26.47 -31.52
C ALA A 440 31.44 -25.00 -31.23
N LYS A 441 31.88 -24.51 -30.06
CA LYS A 441 31.78 -23.09 -29.67
C LYS A 441 32.51 -22.20 -30.67
N LYS A 442 33.79 -22.50 -30.95
CA LYS A 442 34.60 -21.72 -31.89
C LYS A 442 34.00 -21.70 -33.30
N ALA A 443 33.37 -22.79 -33.73
CA ALA A 443 32.71 -22.84 -35.03
C ALA A 443 31.52 -21.86 -35.07
N SER A 444 30.70 -21.85 -34.02
CA SER A 444 29.57 -20.93 -33.90
C SER A 444 30.02 -19.47 -33.83
N ASP A 445 31.09 -19.16 -33.09
CA ASP A 445 31.67 -17.81 -32.98
C ASP A 445 32.29 -17.29 -34.30
N LEU A 446 32.60 -18.18 -35.24
CA LEU A 446 33.12 -17.82 -36.56
C LEU A 446 32.01 -17.46 -37.55
N LEU A 447 30.79 -17.96 -37.38
CA LEU A 447 29.69 -17.71 -38.31
C LEU A 447 29.36 -16.22 -38.42
N HIS A 448 29.13 -15.75 -39.65
CA HIS A 448 28.74 -14.38 -39.96
C HIS A 448 29.73 -13.30 -39.50
N THR A 449 31.00 -13.66 -39.35
CA THR A 449 32.09 -12.74 -38.99
C THR A 449 33.00 -12.43 -40.18
N TYR A 450 33.60 -11.23 -40.16
CA TYR A 450 34.73 -10.91 -41.01
C TYR A 450 36.01 -11.42 -40.38
N ARG A 451 36.87 -12.06 -41.19
CA ARG A 451 38.15 -12.62 -40.77
C ARG A 451 39.23 -12.23 -41.78
N THR A 452 40.48 -12.34 -41.35
CA THR A 452 41.64 -12.01 -42.18
C THR A 452 42.59 -13.21 -42.22
N VAL A 453 43.17 -13.47 -43.39
CA VAL A 453 44.20 -14.50 -43.55
C VAL A 453 45.48 -14.07 -42.83
N VAL A 454 45.98 -14.91 -41.91
CA VAL A 454 47.19 -14.61 -41.11
C VAL A 454 48.45 -15.32 -41.61
N THR A 455 48.28 -16.42 -42.34
CA THR A 455 49.38 -17.17 -42.95
C THR A 455 49.78 -16.54 -44.28
N GLU A 456 51.06 -16.64 -44.67
CA GLU A 456 51.55 -16.11 -45.96
C GLU A 456 50.72 -16.62 -47.15
N LYS A 457 50.35 -17.91 -47.14
CA LYS A 457 49.48 -18.53 -48.15
C LYS A 457 48.43 -19.40 -47.48
N ALA A 458 47.16 -19.18 -47.78
CA ALA A 458 46.04 -19.99 -47.31
C ALA A 458 45.26 -20.61 -48.47
N ASN A 459 44.98 -21.92 -48.38
CA ASN A 459 44.30 -22.65 -49.44
C ASN A 459 42.78 -22.50 -49.30
N LEU A 460 42.17 -21.88 -50.31
CA LEU A 460 40.72 -21.88 -50.51
C LEU A 460 40.36 -23.11 -51.37
N ARG A 461 39.52 -23.99 -50.85
CA ARG A 461 39.18 -25.29 -51.43
C ARG A 461 37.72 -25.36 -51.85
N ALA A 462 37.40 -26.27 -52.76
CA ALA A 462 36.03 -26.48 -53.22
C ALA A 462 35.14 -27.08 -52.11
N GLU A 463 35.74 -27.80 -51.16
CA GLU A 463 35.05 -28.55 -50.12
C GLU A 463 35.77 -28.48 -48.77
N PRO A 464 35.08 -28.76 -47.64
CA PRO A 464 35.65 -28.73 -46.29
C PRO A 464 36.54 -29.96 -46.03
N SER A 465 37.62 -30.11 -46.79
CA SER A 465 38.59 -31.21 -46.68
C SER A 465 39.94 -30.79 -47.23
N VAL A 466 41.03 -31.28 -46.62
CA VAL A 466 42.39 -31.07 -47.11
C VAL A 466 42.66 -31.73 -48.46
N ASP A 467 41.90 -32.76 -48.82
CA ASP A 467 42.08 -33.52 -50.06
C ASP A 467 41.25 -32.92 -51.22
N SER A 468 40.42 -31.92 -50.94
CA SER A 468 39.60 -31.24 -51.94
C SER A 468 40.43 -30.41 -52.90
N ASN A 469 39.99 -30.37 -54.16
CA ASN A 469 40.50 -29.46 -55.19
C ASN A 469 40.65 -28.02 -54.67
N LEU A 470 41.77 -27.41 -55.03
CA LEU A 470 42.09 -26.04 -54.70
C LEU A 470 41.36 -25.08 -55.66
N VAL A 471 40.60 -24.15 -55.10
CA VAL A 471 39.93 -23.07 -55.85
C VAL A 471 40.91 -21.93 -56.06
N LYS A 472 41.60 -21.49 -54.99
CA LYS A 472 42.54 -20.37 -55.03
C LYS A 472 43.49 -20.40 -53.82
N ILE A 473 44.67 -19.80 -53.95
CA ILE A 473 45.54 -19.47 -52.82
C ILE A 473 45.30 -18.01 -52.45
N LEU A 474 45.00 -17.75 -51.18
CA LEU A 474 44.82 -16.41 -50.63
C LEU A 474 46.09 -15.96 -49.91
N GLU A 475 46.51 -14.72 -50.15
CA GLU A 475 47.67 -14.12 -49.52
C GLU A 475 47.31 -13.57 -48.13
N LYS A 476 48.31 -13.41 -47.27
CA LYS A 476 48.16 -12.78 -45.96
C LYS A 476 47.53 -11.39 -46.05
N GLY A 477 46.65 -11.08 -45.11
CA GLY A 477 45.91 -9.81 -45.09
C GLY A 477 44.63 -9.82 -45.93
N THR A 478 44.34 -10.90 -46.67
CA THR A 478 43.07 -11.02 -47.39
C THR A 478 41.90 -11.07 -46.41
N GLU A 479 40.97 -10.12 -46.53
CA GLU A 479 39.72 -10.11 -45.78
C GLU A 479 38.67 -11.02 -46.43
N LEU A 480 37.89 -11.69 -45.59
CA LEU A 480 36.85 -12.62 -46.02
C LEU A 480 35.69 -12.63 -45.03
N TYR A 481 34.53 -13.07 -45.49
CA TYR A 481 33.32 -13.18 -44.68
C TYR A 481 32.90 -14.64 -44.54
N VAL A 482 32.67 -15.11 -43.30
CA VAL A 482 32.29 -16.51 -43.03
C VAL A 482 30.78 -16.68 -43.20
N LEU A 483 30.39 -17.46 -44.21
CA LEU A 483 29.00 -17.77 -44.54
C LEU A 483 28.47 -19.00 -43.80
N ASP A 484 29.32 -20.02 -43.64
CA ASP A 484 28.96 -21.30 -43.03
C ASP A 484 30.19 -21.93 -42.37
N THR A 485 29.98 -22.86 -41.43
CA THR A 485 31.05 -23.61 -40.77
C THR A 485 30.75 -25.09 -40.73
N LYS A 486 31.80 -25.91 -40.92
CA LYS A 486 31.73 -27.36 -40.78
C LYS A 486 32.83 -27.86 -39.88
N ILE A 487 32.50 -28.85 -39.06
CA ILE A 487 33.42 -29.42 -38.07
C ILE A 487 33.91 -30.77 -38.58
N GLU A 488 35.23 -30.95 -38.56
CA GLU A 488 35.92 -32.20 -38.86
C GLU A 488 36.49 -32.77 -37.55
N GLN A 489 35.90 -33.88 -37.08
CA GLN A 489 36.30 -34.64 -35.87
C GLN A 489 36.38 -33.85 -34.57
N GLY A 490 35.64 -32.74 -34.45
CA GLY A 490 35.76 -31.88 -33.27
C GLY A 490 37.12 -31.21 -33.12
N GLN A 491 37.92 -31.13 -34.19
CA GLN A 491 39.28 -30.56 -34.13
C GLN A 491 39.50 -29.42 -35.14
N ARG A 492 39.06 -29.60 -36.39
CA ARG A 492 39.22 -28.59 -37.45
C ARG A 492 37.88 -28.00 -37.82
N ILE A 493 37.86 -26.68 -37.97
CA ILE A 493 36.69 -25.95 -38.45
C ILE A 493 37.00 -25.47 -39.86
N TRP A 494 36.16 -25.88 -40.80
CA TRP A 494 36.15 -25.40 -42.16
C TRP A 494 35.17 -24.25 -42.26
N CYS A 495 35.63 -23.09 -42.71
CA CYS A 495 34.80 -21.92 -42.93
C CYS A 495 34.48 -21.82 -44.42
N HIS A 496 33.20 -21.83 -44.79
CA HIS A 496 32.80 -21.44 -46.13
C HIS A 496 32.79 -19.92 -46.19
N VAL A 497 33.60 -19.36 -47.06
CA VAL A 497 33.88 -17.93 -47.05
C VAL A 497 33.54 -17.27 -48.38
N GLU A 498 33.19 -16.00 -48.28
CA GLU A 498 33.07 -15.11 -49.41
C GLU A 498 34.27 -14.16 -49.43
N VAL A 499 35.03 -14.19 -50.52
CA VAL A 499 36.21 -13.34 -50.73
C VAL A 499 35.96 -12.43 -51.92
N LYS A 500 36.06 -11.12 -51.70
CA LYS A 500 36.00 -10.13 -52.79
C LYS A 500 37.38 -9.96 -53.42
N ASN A 501 37.47 -10.12 -54.73
CA ASN A 501 38.69 -9.83 -55.46
C ASN A 501 38.89 -8.31 -55.55
N ALA A 502 39.97 -7.80 -54.98
CA ALA A 502 40.30 -6.37 -54.98
C ALA A 502 40.48 -5.77 -56.38
N ILE A 503 40.78 -6.59 -57.40
CA ILE A 503 41.07 -6.14 -58.77
C ILE A 503 39.87 -6.30 -59.69
N SER A 504 39.20 -7.46 -59.67
CA SER A 504 38.10 -7.75 -60.60
C SER A 504 36.70 -7.48 -60.05
N GLN A 505 36.58 -7.18 -58.75
CA GLN A 505 35.32 -7.13 -58.00
C GLN A 505 34.50 -8.44 -57.99
N ASP A 506 35.01 -9.51 -58.60
CA ASP A 506 34.37 -10.81 -58.54
C ASP A 506 34.43 -11.38 -57.13
N THR A 507 33.37 -12.12 -56.81
CA THR A 507 33.23 -12.78 -55.52
C THR A 507 33.54 -14.26 -55.68
N ILE A 508 34.57 -14.72 -54.97
CA ILE A 508 35.00 -16.12 -54.98
C ILE A 508 34.53 -16.76 -53.68
N LYS A 509 33.94 -17.95 -53.78
CA LYS A 509 33.48 -18.74 -52.65
C LYS A 509 34.27 -20.04 -52.55
N GLY A 510 34.50 -20.50 -51.32
CA GLY A 510 35.15 -21.76 -51.05
C GLY A 510 35.36 -21.99 -49.57
N TRP A 511 36.00 -23.10 -49.24
CA TRP A 511 36.26 -23.53 -47.87
C TRP A 511 37.72 -23.27 -47.48
N ILE A 512 37.92 -22.72 -46.30
CA ILE A 512 39.24 -22.41 -45.75
C ILE A 512 39.30 -22.91 -44.29
N SER A 513 40.48 -23.36 -43.86
CA SER A 513 40.69 -23.82 -42.47
C SER A 513 40.69 -22.63 -41.52
N ASN A 514 39.98 -22.73 -40.39
CA ASN A 514 40.01 -21.70 -39.34
C ASN A 514 41.42 -21.45 -38.79
N LYS A 515 42.34 -22.42 -38.92
CA LYS A 515 43.73 -22.27 -38.46
C LYS A 515 44.53 -21.23 -39.25
N THR A 516 44.08 -20.84 -40.44
CA THR A 516 44.73 -19.82 -41.27
C THR A 516 44.13 -18.43 -41.09
N LEU A 517 43.19 -18.26 -40.15
CA LEU A 517 42.41 -17.05 -39.92
C LEU A 517 42.67 -16.47 -38.51
N ASN A 518 42.47 -15.16 -38.36
CA ASN A 518 42.43 -14.46 -37.07
C ASN A 518 41.02 -14.43 -36.48
#